data_AF-A0A6L5YKJ9-F1
#
_entry.id   AF-A0A6L5YKJ9-F1
#
_cell.length_a   1.000
_cell.length_b   1.000
_cell.length_c   1.000
_cell.angle_alpha   90.00
_cell.angle_beta   90.00
_cell.angle_gamma   90.00
#
_symmetry.space_group_name_H-M   'P 1'
#
loop_
_entity.id
_entity.type
_entity.pdbx_description
1 polymer ?
#
loop_
_entity_poly.entity_id
_entity_poly.type
_entity_poly.pdbx_seq_one_letter_code
_entity_poly.pdbx_strand_id
1 'polypeptide(L)'
;MLNEKIEFESYMKDPESENPRILPKIFTGEYKTKNCELNGLEQILVSIARGYIFTYYTRDNITTDDGRHYKTEIIEETRIILQQWLGFEEVNVDSDNIKKWNDLYPAAKDGWLKKYWHYWYEKKRQKKKDLDLNTIWKNELVEKKGKNLQGYDYQENVSTLNAVIASAFRQGPLRERCLIFKKDTAKNTKEGFAYLYTVKEEAQKPSKPTEEKLLKNIAAYLILREYHPEGQKYCLLYRHRLLNWYGIDDSKNAQDTWYFKQCLWGDEKVPIMDAHSKDRGWNFIKFSINESFLEHFDFRIIDKSEIQQIDQEKYWILDDTGAGKDSFKILNNTPGKK
;
A
#
# COMPACT_ATOMS: atom_id res chain seq x y z
N MET A 1 3.05 2.30 -0.77
CA MET A 1 4.18 2.15 -1.71
C MET A 1 5.19 3.27 -1.43
N LEU A 2 6.36 3.30 -2.08
CA LEU A 2 7.25 4.47 -1.97
C LEU A 2 6.74 5.64 -2.79
N ASN A 3 6.10 5.34 -3.92
CA ASN A 3 5.37 6.31 -4.71
C ASN A 3 3.87 6.23 -4.38
N GLU A 4 3.44 7.00 -3.38
CA GLU A 4 2.05 7.01 -2.92
C GLU A 4 1.11 7.68 -3.95
N LYS A 5 1.65 8.53 -4.84
CA LYS A 5 0.86 9.10 -5.94
C LYS A 5 0.53 8.07 -7.00
N ILE A 6 1.51 7.28 -7.43
CA ILE A 6 1.25 6.16 -8.36
C ILE A 6 0.23 5.21 -7.75
N GLU A 7 0.35 4.88 -6.47
CA GLU A 7 -0.63 4.08 -5.73
C GLU A 7 -2.04 4.68 -5.79
N PHE A 8 -2.16 5.95 -5.46
CA PHE A 8 -3.42 6.68 -5.49
C PHE A 8 -4.04 6.70 -6.90
N GLU A 9 -3.29 7.10 -7.93
CA GLU A 9 -3.79 7.14 -9.31
C GLU A 9 -4.27 5.77 -9.78
N SER A 10 -3.64 4.72 -9.24
CA SER A 10 -3.99 3.33 -9.48
C SER A 10 -5.42 2.99 -9.10
N TYR A 11 -5.94 3.64 -8.05
CA TYR A 11 -7.28 3.44 -7.53
C TYR A 11 -8.31 4.38 -8.15
N MET A 12 -7.88 5.37 -8.93
CA MET A 12 -8.76 6.42 -9.42
C MET A 12 -9.03 6.37 -10.93
N LYS A 13 -8.13 5.74 -11.70
CA LYS A 13 -8.18 5.81 -13.17
C LYS A 13 -8.67 4.53 -13.87
N ASP A 14 -8.39 3.33 -13.35
CA ASP A 14 -8.67 2.08 -14.08
C ASP A 14 -9.16 0.94 -13.15
N PRO A 15 -10.50 0.77 -12.99
CA PRO A 15 -11.09 -0.33 -12.22
C PRO A 15 -11.07 -1.70 -12.91
N GLU A 16 -10.69 -1.79 -14.18
CA GLU A 16 -10.73 -3.05 -14.93
C GLU A 16 -9.32 -3.58 -15.26
N SER A 17 -8.29 -2.86 -14.83
CA SER A 17 -6.88 -3.26 -14.95
C SER A 17 -6.68 -4.72 -14.53
N GLU A 18 -6.19 -5.54 -15.46
CA GLU A 18 -5.84 -6.95 -15.22
C GLU A 18 -4.63 -7.12 -14.30
N ASN A 19 -3.88 -6.05 -14.05
CA ASN A 19 -2.82 -6.01 -13.06
C ASN A 19 -3.43 -5.77 -11.67
N PRO A 20 -3.31 -6.71 -10.71
CA PRO A 20 -4.04 -6.61 -9.45
C PRO A 20 -3.46 -5.47 -8.61
N ARG A 21 -4.13 -4.32 -8.63
CA ARG A 21 -3.89 -3.19 -7.70
C ARG A 21 -4.69 -3.35 -6.41
N ILE A 22 -5.74 -4.19 -6.45
CA ILE A 22 -6.40 -4.74 -5.27
C ILE A 22 -6.56 -6.25 -5.49
N LEU A 23 -6.21 -7.09 -4.53
CA LEU A 23 -6.31 -8.54 -4.75
C LEU A 23 -7.78 -8.95 -4.95
N PRO A 24 -8.17 -9.57 -6.08
CA PRO A 24 -9.55 -10.00 -6.29
C PRO A 24 -10.08 -10.89 -5.18
N LYS A 25 -9.21 -11.69 -4.53
CA LYS A 25 -9.59 -12.57 -3.41
C LYS A 25 -9.92 -11.86 -2.10
N ILE A 26 -9.46 -10.63 -1.89
CA ILE A 26 -9.93 -9.78 -0.78
C ILE A 26 -11.46 -9.58 -0.84
N PHE A 27 -12.03 -9.62 -2.06
CA PHE A 27 -13.46 -9.42 -2.32
C PHE A 27 -14.22 -10.64 -2.83
N THR A 28 -13.52 -11.67 -3.29
CA THR A 28 -14.14 -12.89 -3.86
C THR A 28 -13.96 -14.12 -2.98
N GLY A 29 -13.13 -14.06 -1.93
CA GLY A 29 -13.30 -14.91 -0.76
C GLY A 29 -14.56 -14.44 -0.05
N GLU A 30 -15.48 -15.37 0.22
CA GLU A 30 -16.84 -15.09 0.70
C GLU A 30 -16.87 -13.91 1.69
N TYR A 31 -17.62 -12.85 1.39
CA TYR A 31 -17.85 -11.69 2.29
C TYR A 31 -18.47 -12.05 3.65
N LYS A 32 -18.55 -13.34 3.98
CA LYS A 32 -19.07 -13.94 5.21
C LYS A 32 -18.16 -13.71 6.42
N THR A 33 -17.54 -12.55 6.55
CA THR A 33 -16.92 -12.13 7.81
C THR A 33 -18.02 -11.57 8.71
N LYS A 34 -18.21 -12.17 9.90
CA LYS A 34 -19.21 -11.75 10.89
C LYS A 34 -19.01 -10.31 11.40
N ASN A 35 -17.83 -9.73 11.20
CA ASN A 35 -17.39 -8.49 11.85
C ASN A 35 -17.27 -7.27 10.93
N CYS A 36 -17.78 -7.33 9.69
CA CYS A 36 -17.77 -6.18 8.76
C CYS A 36 -16.39 -5.54 8.53
N GLU A 37 -15.32 -6.34 8.57
CA GLU A 37 -13.96 -5.90 8.28
C GLU A 37 -13.86 -5.36 6.84
N LEU A 38 -13.10 -4.29 6.64
CA LEU A 38 -12.82 -3.69 5.32
C LEU A 38 -11.79 -4.53 4.52
N ASN A 39 -11.30 -5.63 5.07
CA ASN A 39 -10.41 -6.62 4.44
C ASN A 39 -9.15 -6.01 3.79
N GLY A 40 -8.64 -4.89 4.31
CA GLY A 40 -7.47 -4.20 3.74
C GLY A 40 -7.81 -3.07 2.77
N LEU A 41 -9.09 -2.70 2.62
CA LEU A 41 -9.51 -1.48 1.93
C LEU A 41 -9.12 -0.21 2.69
N GLU A 42 -8.89 -0.28 3.99
CA GLU A 42 -8.57 0.87 4.84
C GLU A 42 -7.44 1.70 4.24
N GLN A 43 -6.34 1.04 3.84
CA GLN A 43 -5.18 1.72 3.28
C GLN A 43 -5.50 2.40 1.95
N ILE A 44 -6.36 1.78 1.14
CA ILE A 44 -6.78 2.31 -0.16
C ILE A 44 -7.63 3.56 0.05
N LEU A 45 -8.61 3.49 0.96
CA LEU A 45 -9.45 4.63 1.31
C LEU A 45 -8.64 5.75 1.94
N VAL A 46 -7.63 5.44 2.76
CA VAL A 46 -6.69 6.44 3.30
C VAL A 46 -5.92 7.11 2.17
N SER A 47 -5.39 6.36 1.20
CA SER A 47 -4.69 6.94 0.04
C SER A 47 -5.60 7.85 -0.79
N ILE A 48 -6.86 7.47 -0.99
CA ILE A 48 -7.85 8.30 -1.71
C ILE A 48 -8.17 9.58 -0.92
N ALA A 49 -8.42 9.46 0.38
CA ALA A 49 -8.69 10.61 1.25
C ALA A 49 -7.51 11.60 1.26
N ARG A 50 -6.28 11.11 1.37
CA ARG A 50 -5.06 11.94 1.26
C ARG A 50 -4.96 12.63 -0.10
N GLY A 51 -5.23 11.89 -1.18
CA GLY A 51 -5.26 12.44 -2.53
C GLY A 51 -6.25 13.60 -2.65
N TYR A 52 -7.46 13.47 -2.10
CA TYR A 52 -8.47 14.53 -2.16
C TYR A 52 -8.10 15.74 -1.30
N ILE A 53 -7.90 15.51 0.01
CA ILE A 53 -7.67 16.56 1.01
C ILE A 53 -6.51 17.46 0.59
N PHE A 54 -5.36 16.85 0.26
CA PHE A 54 -4.14 17.60 -0.01
C PHE A 54 -4.01 18.09 -1.45
N THR A 55 -4.97 17.75 -2.34
CA THR A 55 -5.08 18.39 -3.66
C THR A 55 -5.73 19.76 -3.57
N TYR A 56 -6.75 19.91 -2.74
CA TYR A 56 -7.56 21.14 -2.69
C TYR A 56 -7.31 22.01 -1.46
N TYR A 57 -6.68 21.46 -0.41
CA TYR A 57 -6.50 22.17 0.85
C TYR A 57 -5.02 22.26 1.25
N THR A 58 -4.60 23.47 1.62
CA THR A 58 -3.30 23.74 2.27
C THR A 58 -3.41 23.59 3.79
N ARG A 59 -2.29 23.58 4.51
CA ARG A 59 -2.27 23.48 5.98
C ARG A 59 -3.21 24.49 6.65
N ASP A 60 -3.17 25.75 6.21
CA ASP A 60 -4.00 26.83 6.78
C ASP A 60 -5.48 26.71 6.37
N ASN A 61 -5.76 26.06 5.25
CA ASN A 61 -7.13 25.82 4.81
C ASN A 61 -7.78 24.65 5.56
N ILE A 62 -6.99 23.74 6.14
CA ILE A 62 -7.48 22.48 6.72
C ILE A 62 -7.97 22.64 8.16
N THR A 63 -7.40 23.58 8.92
CA THR A 63 -7.72 23.80 10.34
C THR A 63 -8.67 24.97 10.56
N THR A 64 -9.43 24.94 11.66
CA THR A 64 -10.20 26.08 12.17
C THR A 64 -9.28 27.24 12.57
N ASP A 65 -9.85 28.43 12.73
CA ASP A 65 -9.09 29.65 13.09
C ASP A 65 -8.32 29.51 14.43
N ASP A 66 -8.82 28.67 15.35
CA ASP A 66 -8.15 28.37 16.62
C ASP A 66 -7.11 27.24 16.53
N GLY A 67 -6.97 26.61 15.36
CA GLY A 67 -6.03 25.52 15.08
C GLY A 67 -6.36 24.20 15.80
N ARG A 68 -7.50 24.09 16.49
CA ARG A 68 -7.82 22.93 17.34
C ARG A 68 -8.59 21.84 16.62
N HIS A 69 -9.27 22.18 15.54
CA HIS A 69 -10.14 21.26 14.80
C HIS A 69 -9.92 21.35 13.30
N TYR A 70 -10.31 20.30 12.59
CA TYR A 70 -10.37 20.32 11.12
C TYR A 70 -11.71 20.90 10.65
N LYS A 71 -11.70 21.66 9.55
CA LYS A 71 -12.92 22.26 9.00
C LYS A 71 -13.93 21.18 8.58
N THR A 72 -15.18 21.35 8.98
CA THR A 72 -16.26 20.38 8.73
C THR A 72 -16.47 20.11 7.25
N GLU A 73 -16.42 21.14 6.41
CA GLU A 73 -16.56 21.04 4.95
C GLU A 73 -15.61 19.99 4.35
N ILE A 74 -14.33 20.01 4.74
CA ILE A 74 -13.31 19.07 4.24
C ILE A 74 -13.65 17.63 4.63
N ILE A 75 -14.11 17.44 5.87
CA ILE A 75 -14.48 16.12 6.39
C ILE A 75 -15.69 15.58 5.62
N GLU A 76 -16.70 16.42 5.39
CA GLU A 76 -17.91 16.08 4.65
C GLU A 76 -17.59 15.76 3.19
N GLU A 77 -16.86 16.63 2.50
CA GLU A 77 -16.46 16.41 1.11
C GLU A 77 -15.62 15.13 0.95
N THR A 78 -14.65 14.91 1.83
CA THR A 78 -13.82 13.69 1.79
C THR A 78 -14.69 12.44 2.00
N ARG A 79 -15.66 12.48 2.92
CA ARG A 79 -16.61 11.36 3.12
C ARG A 79 -17.37 11.05 1.84
N ILE A 80 -17.82 12.08 1.13
CA ILE A 80 -18.58 11.95 -0.11
C ILE A 80 -17.73 11.29 -1.20
N ILE A 81 -16.49 11.75 -1.38
CA ILE A 81 -15.57 11.15 -2.35
C ILE A 81 -15.32 9.67 -2.04
N LEU A 82 -15.13 9.31 -0.77
CA LEU A 82 -14.96 7.91 -0.37
C LEU A 82 -16.22 7.07 -0.65
N GLN A 83 -17.42 7.61 -0.39
CA GLN A 83 -18.69 6.94 -0.68
C GLN A 83 -18.93 6.74 -2.18
N GLN A 84 -18.62 7.76 -3.00
CA GLN A 84 -18.67 7.68 -4.47
C GLN A 84 -17.73 6.58 -5.00
N TRP A 85 -16.48 6.57 -4.53
CA TRP A 85 -15.50 5.54 -4.90
C TRP A 85 -15.95 4.13 -4.49
N LEU A 86 -16.50 4.01 -3.28
CA LEU A 86 -17.07 2.77 -2.78
C LEU A 86 -18.29 2.31 -3.59
N GLY A 87 -18.96 3.18 -4.35
CA GLY A 87 -20.16 2.84 -5.11
C GLY A 87 -21.43 2.78 -4.25
N PHE A 88 -21.50 3.60 -3.21
CA PHE A 88 -22.71 3.82 -2.43
C PHE A 88 -23.60 4.85 -3.15
N GLU A 89 -24.91 4.57 -3.21
CA GLU A 89 -25.89 5.47 -3.84
C GLU A 89 -26.15 6.67 -2.92
N GLU A 90 -26.42 7.83 -3.54
CA GLU A 90 -26.73 9.12 -2.93
C GLU A 90 -25.59 9.85 -2.20
N VAL A 91 -24.85 10.69 -2.93
CA VAL A 91 -24.61 12.05 -2.40
C VAL A 91 -24.65 13.08 -3.52
N ASN A 92 -25.74 13.85 -3.57
CA ASN A 92 -25.83 15.02 -4.44
C ASN A 92 -25.33 16.22 -3.65
N VAL A 93 -24.09 16.65 -3.92
CA VAL A 93 -23.48 17.78 -3.20
C VAL A 93 -23.02 18.82 -4.20
N ASP A 94 -23.51 20.03 -3.97
CA ASP A 94 -23.14 21.22 -4.74
C ASP A 94 -21.84 21.80 -4.21
N SER A 95 -20.73 21.08 -4.44
CA SER A 95 -19.38 21.56 -4.17
C SER A 95 -18.58 21.63 -5.47
N ASP A 96 -17.99 22.79 -5.74
CA ASP A 96 -17.13 22.97 -6.91
C ASP A 96 -15.84 22.15 -6.82
N ASN A 97 -15.34 21.87 -5.61
CA ASN A 97 -14.17 21.01 -5.41
C ASN A 97 -14.51 19.56 -5.75
N ILE A 98 -15.69 19.07 -5.34
CA ILE A 98 -16.17 17.74 -5.70
C ILE A 98 -16.41 17.63 -7.21
N LYS A 99 -16.99 18.66 -7.85
CA LYS A 99 -17.16 18.68 -9.32
C LYS A 99 -15.82 18.55 -10.04
N LYS A 100 -14.84 19.41 -9.70
CA LYS A 100 -13.48 19.36 -10.28
C LYS A 100 -12.82 18.01 -10.06
N TRP A 101 -12.95 17.42 -8.87
CA TRP A 101 -12.40 16.10 -8.58
C TRP A 101 -13.03 15.02 -9.46
N ASN A 102 -14.34 15.05 -9.62
CA ASN A 102 -15.09 14.10 -10.41
C ASN A 102 -14.79 14.22 -11.92
N ASP A 103 -14.47 15.43 -12.39
CA ASP A 103 -14.01 15.65 -13.76
C ASP A 103 -12.60 15.08 -13.98
N LEU A 104 -11.72 15.16 -12.98
CA LEU A 104 -10.37 14.57 -13.03
C LEU A 104 -10.40 13.04 -12.95
N TYR A 105 -11.33 12.47 -12.19
CA TYR A 105 -11.42 11.02 -11.94
C TYR A 105 -12.83 10.47 -12.16
N PRO A 106 -13.34 10.46 -13.41
CA PRO A 106 -14.71 10.04 -13.71
C PRO A 106 -14.97 8.58 -13.32
N ALA A 107 -13.97 7.70 -13.45
CA ALA A 107 -14.09 6.30 -13.06
C ALA A 107 -14.33 6.11 -11.55
N ALA A 108 -13.85 7.04 -10.71
CA ALA A 108 -14.05 7.03 -9.27
C ALA A 108 -15.46 7.45 -8.87
N LYS A 109 -16.03 8.44 -9.57
CA LYS A 109 -17.39 8.94 -9.36
C LYS A 109 -18.44 7.84 -9.56
N ASP A 110 -18.26 7.04 -10.60
CA ASP A 110 -19.26 6.06 -11.04
C ASP A 110 -19.11 4.70 -10.33
N GLY A 111 -18.77 4.68 -9.04
CA GLY A 111 -18.68 3.46 -8.24
C GLY A 111 -17.55 2.53 -8.67
N TRP A 112 -16.31 3.01 -8.55
CA TRP A 112 -15.10 2.26 -8.93
C TRP A 112 -15.05 0.86 -8.31
N LEU A 113 -15.28 0.74 -7.00
CA LEU A 113 -15.19 -0.55 -6.30
C LEU A 113 -16.30 -1.51 -6.75
N LYS A 114 -17.50 -0.98 -7.00
CA LYS A 114 -18.62 -1.75 -7.54
C LYS A 114 -18.25 -2.32 -8.91
N LYS A 115 -17.75 -1.48 -9.82
CA LYS A 115 -17.30 -1.91 -11.16
C LYS A 115 -16.20 -2.97 -11.09
N TYR A 116 -15.17 -2.73 -10.28
CA TYR A 116 -14.09 -3.69 -10.04
C TYR A 116 -14.63 -5.04 -9.55
N TRP A 117 -15.53 -5.02 -8.57
CA TRP A 117 -16.10 -6.22 -8.00
C TRP A 117 -16.96 -7.00 -9.02
N HIS A 118 -17.82 -6.30 -9.76
CA HIS A 118 -18.65 -6.91 -10.81
C HIS A 118 -17.77 -7.64 -11.83
N TYR A 119 -16.74 -6.97 -12.37
CA TYR A 119 -15.83 -7.55 -13.36
C TYR A 119 -15.17 -8.86 -12.89
N TRP A 120 -14.61 -8.88 -11.68
CA TRP A 120 -13.93 -10.06 -11.15
C TRP A 120 -14.88 -11.15 -10.68
N TYR A 121 -16.05 -10.78 -10.16
CA TYR A 121 -17.08 -11.74 -9.77
C TYR A 121 -17.64 -12.46 -10.99
N GLU A 122 -17.94 -11.74 -12.08
CA GLU A 122 -18.37 -12.32 -13.35
C GLU A 122 -17.33 -13.26 -13.96
N LYS A 123 -16.05 -12.87 -14.00
CA LYS A 123 -14.94 -13.75 -14.44
C LYS A 123 -14.91 -15.08 -13.67
N LYS A 124 -15.24 -15.07 -12.36
CA LYS A 124 -15.30 -16.30 -11.54
C LYS A 124 -16.62 -17.08 -11.65
N ARG A 125 -17.71 -16.43 -12.05
CA ARG A 125 -19.08 -16.98 -12.05
C ARG A 125 -19.41 -17.89 -13.25
N GLN A 126 -18.45 -18.23 -14.11
CA GLN A 126 -18.69 -19.15 -15.25
C GLN A 126 -19.32 -20.53 -14.87
N LYS A 127 -19.64 -20.84 -13.60
CA LYS A 127 -20.27 -22.10 -13.16
C LYS A 127 -21.43 -22.05 -12.13
N LYS A 128 -22.04 -20.91 -11.72
CA LYS A 128 -23.20 -20.95 -10.74
C LYS A 128 -24.31 -19.88 -10.91
N LYS A 129 -25.53 -20.32 -10.58
CA LYS A 129 -26.92 -19.78 -10.73
C LYS A 129 -27.21 -18.28 -10.57
N ASP A 130 -28.37 -17.90 -11.12
CA ASP A 130 -29.04 -16.59 -11.34
C ASP A 130 -29.44 -15.77 -10.09
N LEU A 131 -28.48 -15.13 -9.41
CA LEU A 131 -28.76 -13.93 -8.60
C LEU A 131 -28.27 -12.68 -9.33
N ASP A 132 -29.08 -11.62 -9.34
CA ASP A 132 -28.70 -10.30 -9.85
C ASP A 132 -27.55 -9.72 -9.01
N LEU A 133 -26.48 -9.29 -9.68
CA LEU A 133 -25.26 -8.78 -9.03
C LEU A 133 -25.53 -7.50 -8.23
N ASN A 134 -26.43 -6.64 -8.73
CA ASN A 134 -26.80 -5.41 -8.03
C ASN A 134 -27.49 -5.72 -6.70
N THR A 135 -28.35 -6.74 -6.68
CA THR A 135 -29.00 -7.21 -5.45
C THR A 135 -28.00 -7.72 -4.42
N ILE A 136 -26.97 -8.47 -4.83
CA ILE A 136 -25.90 -8.94 -3.93
C ILE A 136 -25.11 -7.75 -3.37
N TRP A 137 -24.70 -6.84 -4.25
CA TRP A 137 -23.96 -5.64 -3.88
C TRP A 137 -24.72 -4.78 -2.85
N LYS A 138 -26.01 -4.54 -3.10
CA LYS A 138 -26.87 -3.76 -2.21
C LYS A 138 -27.00 -4.41 -0.83
N ASN A 139 -27.33 -5.70 -0.78
CA ASN A 139 -27.64 -6.38 0.47
C ASN A 139 -26.40 -6.69 1.32
N GLU A 140 -25.26 -7.01 0.70
CA GLU A 140 -24.05 -7.41 1.44
C GLU A 140 -23.11 -6.24 1.75
N LEU A 141 -23.06 -5.23 0.89
CA LEU A 141 -22.05 -4.17 0.96
C LEU A 141 -22.65 -2.82 1.36
N VAL A 142 -23.76 -2.40 0.73
CA VAL A 142 -24.42 -1.13 1.06
C VAL A 142 -25.16 -1.23 2.40
N GLU A 143 -26.05 -2.21 2.56
CA GLU A 143 -26.92 -2.29 3.75
C GLU A 143 -26.22 -2.79 5.02
N LYS A 144 -25.40 -3.85 4.92
CA LYS A 144 -24.70 -4.42 6.08
C LYS A 144 -23.45 -3.63 6.48
N LYS A 145 -22.61 -3.24 5.51
CA LYS A 145 -21.35 -2.54 5.81
C LYS A 145 -21.47 -1.03 5.81
N GLY A 146 -22.36 -0.44 4.99
CA GLY A 146 -22.60 1.00 4.98
C GLY A 146 -22.98 1.55 6.36
N LYS A 147 -23.84 0.84 7.10
CA LYS A 147 -24.22 1.20 8.48
C LYS A 147 -23.02 1.28 9.44
N ASN A 148 -22.06 0.37 9.30
CA ASN A 148 -20.87 0.33 10.14
C ASN A 148 -19.82 1.37 9.73
N LEU A 149 -19.66 1.61 8.43
CA LEU A 149 -18.76 2.65 7.91
C LEU A 149 -19.22 4.06 8.26
N GLN A 150 -20.54 4.25 8.43
CA GLN A 150 -21.17 5.50 8.85
C GLN A 150 -21.25 5.66 10.38
N GLY A 151 -20.98 4.59 11.15
CA GLY A 151 -21.02 4.61 12.61
C GLY A 151 -19.81 5.30 13.25
N TYR A 152 -19.87 5.43 14.57
CA TYR A 152 -18.72 5.77 15.41
C TYR A 152 -18.27 4.51 16.11
N ASP A 153 -17.00 4.16 15.97
CA ASP A 153 -16.42 3.06 16.75
C ASP A 153 -15.33 3.58 17.68
N TYR A 154 -15.75 3.87 18.90
CA TYR A 154 -14.88 4.33 19.98
C TYR A 154 -13.99 3.21 20.55
N GLN A 155 -14.25 1.94 20.20
CA GLN A 155 -13.47 0.78 20.64
C GLN A 155 -12.49 0.26 19.57
N GLU A 156 -12.41 0.93 18.41
CA GLU A 156 -11.54 0.56 17.29
C GLU A 156 -11.72 -0.88 16.77
N ASN A 157 -12.88 -1.49 17.02
CA ASN A 157 -13.19 -2.85 16.59
C ASN A 157 -13.56 -2.93 15.09
N VAL A 158 -13.88 -1.79 14.47
CA VAL A 158 -14.44 -1.63 13.13
C VAL A 158 -13.88 -0.35 12.50
N SER A 159 -13.36 -0.48 11.29
CA SER A 159 -12.88 0.65 10.49
C SER A 159 -14.04 1.51 10.01
N THR A 160 -14.07 2.80 10.38
CA THR A 160 -15.09 3.79 9.96
C THR A 160 -14.51 4.79 8.94
N LEU A 161 -15.35 5.48 8.15
CA LEU A 161 -14.86 6.55 7.27
C LEU A 161 -14.19 7.69 8.06
N ASN A 162 -14.65 7.96 9.29
CA ASN A 162 -14.02 8.94 10.17
C ASN A 162 -12.61 8.52 10.57
N ALA A 163 -12.40 7.24 10.91
CA ALA A 163 -11.09 6.71 11.24
C ALA A 163 -10.14 6.77 10.03
N VAL A 164 -10.65 6.48 8.83
CA VAL A 164 -9.92 6.64 7.56
C VAL A 164 -9.49 8.10 7.37
N ILE A 165 -10.41 9.07 7.51
CA ILE A 165 -10.12 10.50 7.33
C ILE A 165 -9.12 10.98 8.39
N ALA A 166 -9.27 10.58 9.66
CA ALA A 166 -8.33 10.91 10.72
C ALA A 166 -6.93 10.35 10.45
N SER A 167 -6.84 9.12 9.91
CA SER A 167 -5.58 8.51 9.49
C SER A 167 -4.96 9.27 8.30
N ALA A 168 -5.77 9.73 7.35
CA ALA A 168 -5.32 10.56 6.23
C ALA A 168 -4.69 11.87 6.71
N PHE A 169 -5.33 12.59 7.64
CA PHE A 169 -4.75 13.80 8.23
C PHE A 169 -3.43 13.53 8.96
N ARG A 170 -3.37 12.44 9.74
CA ARG A 170 -2.16 12.04 10.47
C ARG A 170 -0.99 11.73 9.54
N GLN A 171 -1.26 11.11 8.39
CA GLN A 171 -0.22 10.71 7.41
C GLN A 171 0.20 11.85 6.47
N GLY A 172 -0.59 12.92 6.35
CA GLY A 172 -0.24 14.07 5.52
C GLY A 172 -0.39 13.82 4.00
N PRO A 173 0.16 14.73 3.15
CA PRO A 173 0.05 14.63 1.69
C PRO A 173 0.70 13.36 1.14
N LEU A 174 0.27 12.91 -0.04
CA LEU A 174 0.89 11.79 -0.75
C LEU A 174 2.35 12.12 -1.10
N ARG A 175 3.28 11.25 -0.72
CA ARG A 175 4.73 11.41 -0.89
C ARG A 175 5.23 10.55 -2.04
N GLU A 176 6.24 11.07 -2.72
CA GLU A 176 6.98 10.37 -3.75
C GLU A 176 8.41 10.22 -3.28
N ARG A 177 8.77 8.98 -2.95
CA ARG A 177 10.05 8.64 -2.32
C ARG A 177 10.82 7.61 -3.13
N CYS A 178 12.11 7.53 -2.84
CA CYS A 178 13.00 6.52 -3.38
C CYS A 178 13.68 5.76 -2.25
N LEU A 179 14.02 4.50 -2.51
CA LEU A 179 14.92 3.71 -1.66
C LEU A 179 16.35 3.91 -2.17
N ILE A 180 17.27 4.26 -1.27
CA ILE A 180 18.70 4.34 -1.57
C ILE A 180 19.52 3.44 -0.64
N PHE A 181 20.65 2.96 -1.15
CA PHE A 181 21.64 2.19 -0.39
C PHE A 181 22.99 2.16 -1.13
N LYS A 182 24.08 1.97 -0.40
CA LYS A 182 25.44 1.91 -0.93
C LYS A 182 25.66 0.73 -1.85
N LYS A 183 26.44 0.97 -2.90
CA LYS A 183 27.00 -0.07 -3.77
C LYS A 183 28.16 -0.74 -3.05
N ASP A 184 28.25 -2.06 -3.17
CA ASP A 184 29.46 -2.79 -2.81
C ASP A 184 30.41 -2.76 -4.02
N THR A 185 31.36 -1.82 -4.02
CA THR A 185 32.31 -1.63 -5.13
C THR A 185 33.32 -2.76 -5.26
N ALA A 186 33.49 -3.60 -4.23
CA ALA A 186 34.39 -4.75 -4.26
C ALA A 186 33.77 -5.96 -4.97
N LYS A 187 32.43 -6.01 -5.09
CA LYS A 187 31.70 -7.09 -5.75
C LYS A 187 31.22 -6.68 -7.13
N ASN A 188 31.24 -7.64 -8.07
CA ASN A 188 30.84 -7.39 -9.45
C ASN A 188 29.34 -7.05 -9.53
N THR A 189 29.00 -5.79 -9.80
CA THR A 189 27.63 -5.26 -9.85
C THR A 189 26.79 -5.79 -11.01
N LYS A 190 27.37 -6.59 -11.91
CA LYS A 190 26.66 -7.23 -13.03
C LYS A 190 25.56 -8.20 -12.59
N GLU A 191 25.62 -8.71 -11.35
CA GLU A 191 24.59 -9.60 -10.79
C GLU A 191 23.43 -8.85 -10.10
N GLY A 192 23.32 -7.53 -10.24
CA GLY A 192 22.27 -6.74 -9.59
C GLY A 192 22.52 -6.58 -8.09
N PHE A 193 21.52 -6.85 -7.26
CA PHE A 193 21.57 -6.74 -5.80
C PHE A 193 21.77 -8.10 -5.11
N ALA A 194 22.14 -9.14 -5.85
CA ALA A 194 22.48 -10.46 -5.30
C ALA A 194 23.63 -10.41 -4.27
N TYR A 195 24.46 -9.36 -4.30
CA TYR A 195 25.53 -9.16 -3.31
C TYR A 195 25.04 -8.84 -1.89
N LEU A 196 23.78 -8.42 -1.74
CA LEU A 196 23.19 -8.06 -0.45
C LEU A 196 22.95 -9.27 0.45
N TYR A 197 22.81 -10.47 -0.12
CA TYR A 197 22.43 -11.65 0.65
C TYR A 197 23.15 -12.92 0.19
N THR A 198 23.28 -13.85 1.12
CA THR A 198 23.49 -15.27 0.85
C THR A 198 22.20 -16.03 1.11
N VAL A 199 22.15 -17.27 0.65
CA VAL A 199 20.97 -18.13 0.76
C VAL A 199 21.31 -19.23 1.75
N LYS A 200 20.38 -19.53 2.66
CA LYS A 200 20.54 -20.67 3.58
C LYS A 200 20.87 -21.95 2.79
N GLU A 201 21.75 -22.78 3.35
CA GLU A 201 22.09 -24.09 2.75
C GLU A 201 20.82 -24.90 2.50
N GLU A 202 20.80 -25.63 1.37
CA GLU A 202 19.65 -26.41 0.85
C GLU A 202 18.45 -25.61 0.33
N ALA A 203 18.42 -24.28 0.49
CA ALA A 203 17.36 -23.45 -0.09
C ALA A 203 17.66 -23.06 -1.56
N GLN A 204 16.61 -23.01 -2.38
CA GLN A 204 16.73 -22.61 -3.78
C GLN A 204 17.18 -21.14 -3.90
N LYS A 205 18.10 -20.85 -4.83
CA LYS A 205 18.58 -19.48 -5.08
C LYS A 205 17.38 -18.55 -5.35
N PRO A 206 17.25 -17.41 -4.65
CA PRO A 206 16.18 -16.45 -4.86
C PRO A 206 16.10 -16.00 -6.32
N SER A 207 14.90 -16.01 -6.85
CA SER A 207 14.62 -15.45 -8.18
C SER A 207 14.74 -13.91 -8.15
N LYS A 208 14.94 -13.25 -9.30
CA LYS A 208 14.89 -11.76 -9.38
C LYS A 208 13.64 -11.15 -8.70
N PRO A 209 12.43 -11.71 -8.84
CA PRO A 209 11.26 -11.28 -8.08
C PRO A 209 11.40 -11.35 -6.55
N THR A 210 12.25 -12.23 -6.02
CA THR A 210 12.47 -12.36 -4.57
C THR A 210 13.35 -11.23 -4.05
N GLU A 211 14.37 -10.83 -4.81
CA GLU A 211 15.25 -9.69 -4.51
C GLU A 211 14.47 -8.37 -4.46
N GLU A 212 13.59 -8.15 -5.44
CA GLU A 212 12.70 -6.98 -5.49
C GLU A 212 11.76 -6.92 -4.28
N LYS A 213 11.15 -8.05 -3.90
CA LYS A 213 10.29 -8.13 -2.71
C LYS A 213 11.07 -7.91 -1.42
N LEU A 214 12.31 -8.40 -1.32
CA LEU A 214 13.16 -8.14 -0.16
C LEU A 214 13.42 -6.63 0.00
N LEU A 215 13.75 -5.94 -1.09
CA LEU A 215 13.94 -4.49 -1.10
C LEU A 215 12.66 -3.72 -0.74
N LYS A 216 11.50 -4.18 -1.23
CA LYS A 216 10.19 -3.63 -0.83
C LYS A 216 9.89 -3.85 0.65
N ASN A 217 10.24 -5.01 1.22
CA ASN A 217 10.11 -5.26 2.66
C ASN A 217 11.01 -4.33 3.49
N ILE A 218 12.24 -4.09 3.03
CA ILE A 218 13.15 -3.13 3.66
C ILE A 218 12.55 -1.72 3.60
N ALA A 219 12.06 -1.28 2.44
CA ALA A 219 11.38 -0.01 2.30
C ALA A 219 10.13 0.09 3.19
N ALA A 220 9.33 -0.98 3.29
CA ALA A 220 8.17 -1.06 4.18
C ALA A 220 8.58 -0.82 5.64
N TYR A 221 9.65 -1.49 6.09
CA TYR A 221 10.18 -1.36 7.44
C TYR A 221 10.59 0.09 7.74
N LEU A 222 11.39 0.70 6.86
CA LEU A 222 11.88 2.07 7.04
C LEU A 222 10.74 3.08 7.11
N ILE A 223 9.75 2.97 6.22
CA ILE A 223 8.56 3.85 6.24
C ILE A 223 7.73 3.64 7.51
N LEU A 224 7.54 2.40 7.94
CA LEU A 224 6.75 2.10 9.14
C LEU A 224 7.41 2.69 10.39
N ARG A 225 8.75 2.64 10.49
CA ARG A 225 9.49 3.23 11.62
C ARG A 225 9.25 4.73 11.79
N GLU A 226 8.97 5.48 10.72
CA GLU A 226 8.69 6.93 10.82
C GLU A 226 7.50 7.26 11.73
N TYR A 227 6.59 6.31 11.91
CA TYR A 227 5.36 6.49 12.69
C TYR A 227 5.37 5.79 14.04
N HIS A 228 6.47 5.13 14.40
CA HIS A 228 6.58 4.37 15.65
C HIS A 228 7.31 5.18 16.73
N PRO A 229 7.01 4.93 18.03
CA PRO A 229 7.75 5.52 19.13
C PRO A 229 9.25 5.25 19.05
N GLU A 230 10.03 6.22 19.53
CA GLU A 230 11.48 6.11 19.61
C GLU A 230 11.91 4.86 20.41
N GLY A 231 12.90 4.13 19.91
CA GLY A 231 13.39 2.89 20.53
C GLY A 231 12.62 1.61 20.18
N GLN A 232 11.51 1.69 19.44
CA GLN A 232 10.79 0.50 18.99
C GLN A 232 11.56 -0.21 17.86
N LYS A 233 12.02 -1.44 18.14
CA LYS A 233 12.88 -2.24 17.22
C LYS A 233 12.14 -3.08 16.18
N TYR A 234 10.80 -3.14 16.23
CA TYR A 234 10.00 -3.97 15.34
C TYR A 234 8.77 -3.21 14.86
N CYS A 235 8.28 -3.57 13.68
CA CYS A 235 7.06 -3.02 13.09
C CYS A 235 6.01 -4.12 12.93
N LEU A 236 4.74 -3.72 12.87
CA LEU A 236 3.67 -4.61 12.43
C LEU A 236 3.57 -4.54 10.91
N LEU A 237 3.76 -5.68 10.25
CA LEU A 237 3.64 -5.79 8.81
C LEU A 237 2.48 -6.66 8.44
N TYR A 238 1.44 -6.01 7.90
CA TYR A 238 0.27 -6.70 7.42
C TYR A 238 0.53 -7.31 6.04
N ARG A 239 0.20 -8.59 5.91
CA ARG A 239 0.35 -9.39 4.68
C ARG A 239 -0.31 -8.73 3.47
N HIS A 240 -1.57 -8.28 3.63
CA HIS A 240 -2.34 -7.68 2.54
C HIS A 240 -1.65 -6.43 1.96
N ARG A 241 -1.01 -5.63 2.81
CA ARG A 241 -0.29 -4.42 2.39
C ARG A 241 0.88 -4.75 1.47
N LEU A 242 1.67 -5.77 1.82
CA LEU A 242 2.78 -6.21 0.99
C LEU A 242 2.32 -6.86 -0.31
N LEU A 243 1.29 -7.71 -0.24
CA LEU A 243 0.80 -8.40 -1.42
C LEU A 243 0.20 -7.42 -2.44
N ASN A 244 -0.48 -6.37 -1.98
CA ASN A 244 -0.89 -5.25 -2.82
C ASN A 244 0.33 -4.56 -3.44
N TRP A 245 1.38 -4.30 -2.65
CA TRP A 245 2.62 -3.71 -3.17
C TRP A 245 3.33 -4.62 -4.19
N TYR A 246 3.21 -5.94 -4.05
CA TYR A 246 3.78 -6.90 -5.00
C TYR A 246 2.91 -7.13 -6.23
N GLY A 247 1.61 -6.81 -6.17
CA GLY A 247 0.65 -7.21 -7.19
C GLY A 247 0.52 -8.74 -7.28
N ILE A 248 0.58 -9.45 -6.13
CA ILE A 248 0.54 -10.92 -6.09
C ILE A 248 -0.66 -11.39 -5.29
N ASP A 249 -1.52 -12.18 -5.94
CA ASP A 249 -2.57 -12.92 -5.27
C ASP A 249 -2.00 -14.16 -4.55
N ASP A 250 -1.96 -14.12 -3.22
CA ASP A 250 -1.55 -15.28 -2.43
C ASP A 250 -2.78 -16.13 -2.03
N SER A 251 -3.09 -17.06 -2.92
CA SER A 251 -4.15 -18.06 -2.75
C SER A 251 -3.95 -19.04 -1.59
N LYS A 252 -2.71 -19.23 -1.13
CA LYS A 252 -2.33 -20.31 -0.21
C LYS A 252 -2.00 -19.83 1.20
N ASN A 253 -2.01 -18.52 1.42
CA ASN A 253 -1.60 -17.91 2.69
C ASN A 253 -0.19 -18.31 3.13
N ALA A 254 0.71 -18.50 2.15
CA ALA A 254 2.05 -18.99 2.42
C ALA A 254 2.96 -17.85 2.87
N GLN A 255 3.44 -17.91 4.11
CA GLN A 255 4.34 -16.91 4.71
C GLN A 255 5.60 -16.65 3.85
N ASP A 256 6.13 -17.70 3.23
CA ASP A 256 7.32 -17.63 2.37
C ASP A 256 7.13 -16.79 1.07
N THR A 257 5.89 -16.35 0.78
CA THR A 257 5.60 -15.45 -0.35
C THR A 257 5.99 -14.00 -0.06
N TRP A 258 6.05 -13.63 1.22
CA TRP A 258 6.18 -12.24 1.67
C TRP A 258 7.15 -12.05 2.85
N TYR A 259 7.64 -13.13 3.45
CA TYR A 259 8.69 -13.13 4.47
C TYR A 259 9.84 -14.07 4.04
N PHE A 260 11.05 -13.53 3.90
CA PHE A 260 12.18 -14.22 3.26
C PHE A 260 13.23 -14.71 4.28
N LYS A 261 12.85 -15.69 5.10
CA LYS A 261 13.71 -16.28 6.15
C LYS A 261 15.01 -16.91 5.65
N GLN A 262 15.09 -17.21 4.35
CA GLN A 262 16.24 -17.83 3.69
C GLN A 262 17.32 -16.82 3.26
N CYS A 263 17.01 -15.52 3.27
CA CYS A 263 17.94 -14.46 2.91
C CYS A 263 18.78 -14.07 4.13
N LEU A 264 20.06 -14.41 4.08
CA LEU A 264 21.04 -14.23 5.15
C LEU A 264 22.10 -13.21 4.74
N TRP A 265 22.79 -12.59 5.69
CA TRP A 265 23.83 -11.60 5.45
C TRP A 265 25.04 -11.79 6.37
N GLY A 266 26.20 -11.33 5.93
CA GLY A 266 27.46 -11.40 6.65
C GLY A 266 28.06 -12.81 6.69
N ASP A 267 29.29 -12.89 7.21
CA ASP A 267 30.04 -14.16 7.33
C ASP A 267 29.36 -15.12 8.32
N GLU A 268 28.72 -14.56 9.35
CA GLU A 268 27.92 -15.31 10.34
C GLU A 268 26.57 -15.78 9.80
N LYS A 269 26.23 -15.44 8.54
CA LYS A 269 24.96 -15.79 7.88
C LYS A 269 23.72 -15.46 8.72
N VAL A 270 23.68 -14.25 9.28
CA VAL A 270 22.55 -13.78 10.09
C VAL A 270 21.32 -13.46 9.23
N PRO A 271 20.08 -13.66 9.71
CA PRO A 271 18.90 -13.30 8.94
C PRO A 271 18.84 -11.80 8.63
N ILE A 272 18.44 -11.44 7.40
CA ILE A 272 18.17 -10.03 7.06
C ILE A 272 16.82 -9.60 7.64
N MET A 273 15.84 -10.49 7.61
CA MET A 273 14.50 -10.27 8.16
C MET A 273 14.28 -11.17 9.37
N ASP A 274 13.87 -10.59 10.49
CA ASP A 274 13.53 -11.32 11.71
C ASP A 274 12.04 -11.19 12.03
N ALA A 275 11.38 -12.32 12.28
CA ALA A 275 10.00 -12.37 12.78
C ALA A 275 9.99 -12.64 14.29
N HIS A 276 9.37 -11.72 15.03
CA HIS A 276 9.21 -11.76 16.50
C HIS A 276 7.85 -12.35 16.91
N SER A 277 6.93 -12.50 15.97
CA SER A 277 5.65 -13.18 16.18
C SER A 277 5.78 -14.66 15.81
N LYS A 278 5.23 -15.54 16.65
CA LYS A 278 5.07 -16.96 16.29
C LYS A 278 4.09 -17.09 15.12
N ASP A 279 4.32 -18.05 14.24
CA ASP A 279 3.36 -18.40 13.19
C ASP A 279 2.06 -18.91 13.83
N ARG A 280 1.03 -18.07 13.78
CA ARG A 280 -0.31 -18.34 14.31
C ARG A 280 -1.38 -18.19 13.22
N GLY A 281 -0.98 -18.18 11.94
CA GLY A 281 -1.90 -17.89 10.83
C GLY A 281 -2.46 -16.47 10.85
N TRP A 282 -1.76 -15.52 11.49
CA TRP A 282 -2.16 -14.11 11.54
C TRP A 282 -1.97 -13.44 10.18
N ASN A 283 -2.82 -12.45 9.87
CA ASN A 283 -2.69 -11.61 8.67
C ASN A 283 -1.55 -10.57 8.79
N PHE A 284 -0.72 -10.66 9.82
CA PHE A 284 0.43 -9.80 10.06
C PHE A 284 1.56 -10.56 10.74
N ILE A 285 2.78 -10.05 10.60
CA ILE A 285 3.92 -10.43 11.43
C ILE A 285 4.44 -9.21 12.18
N LYS A 286 5.01 -9.46 13.35
CA LYS A 286 5.85 -8.51 14.05
C LYS A 286 7.27 -8.75 13.56
N PHE A 287 7.85 -7.81 12.82
CA PHE A 287 9.14 -8.04 12.15
C PHE A 287 10.11 -6.87 12.29
N SER A 288 11.39 -7.17 12.10
CA SER A 288 12.46 -6.18 11.97
C SER A 288 13.37 -6.53 10.80
N ILE A 289 14.11 -5.53 10.32
CA ILE A 289 15.27 -5.75 9.46
C ILE A 289 16.52 -5.65 10.34
N ASN A 290 17.52 -6.50 10.08
CA ASN A 290 18.78 -6.49 10.81
C ASN A 290 19.44 -5.08 10.74
N GLU A 291 19.69 -4.45 11.90
CA GLU A 291 20.19 -3.07 11.93
C GLU A 291 21.64 -2.96 11.44
N SER A 292 22.50 -3.92 11.78
CA SER A 292 23.88 -3.96 11.26
C SER A 292 23.92 -4.06 9.73
N PHE A 293 22.99 -4.79 9.12
CA PHE A 293 22.82 -4.85 7.67
C PHE A 293 22.40 -3.48 7.10
N LEU A 294 21.43 -2.83 7.73
CA LEU A 294 20.95 -1.50 7.30
C LEU A 294 22.07 -0.45 7.39
N GLU A 295 22.85 -0.46 8.47
CA GLU A 295 23.97 0.46 8.69
C GLU A 295 25.11 0.21 7.69
N HIS A 296 25.46 -1.06 7.46
CA HIS A 296 26.53 -1.45 6.54
C HIS A 296 26.28 -0.92 5.12
N PHE A 297 25.07 -1.14 4.59
CA PHE A 297 24.68 -0.66 3.27
C PHE A 297 24.07 0.74 3.28
N ASP A 298 23.95 1.38 4.44
CA ASP A 298 23.40 2.73 4.60
C ASP A 298 22.04 2.92 3.89
N PHE A 299 21.09 2.03 4.20
CA PHE A 299 19.75 2.06 3.64
C PHE A 299 18.95 3.27 4.13
N ARG A 300 18.37 4.03 3.20
CA ARG A 300 17.56 5.22 3.52
C ARG A 300 16.37 5.38 2.58
N ILE A 301 15.33 6.05 3.07
CA ILE A 301 14.25 6.59 2.26
C ILE A 301 14.50 8.08 2.09
N ILE A 302 14.42 8.56 0.86
CA ILE A 302 14.55 9.98 0.53
C ILE A 302 13.34 10.43 -0.30
N ASP A 303 13.00 11.71 -0.22
CA ASP A 303 12.03 12.30 -1.13
C ASP A 303 12.67 12.49 -2.52
N LYS A 304 11.85 12.43 -3.58
CA LYS A 304 12.36 12.56 -4.96
C LYS A 304 13.12 13.86 -5.22
N SER A 305 12.80 14.94 -4.49
CA SER A 305 13.50 16.22 -4.61
C SER A 305 14.97 16.16 -4.17
N GLU A 306 15.34 15.20 -3.33
CA GLU A 306 16.68 15.08 -2.74
C GLU A 306 17.66 14.28 -3.64
N ILE A 307 17.16 13.64 -4.70
CA ILE A 307 17.96 12.76 -5.57
C ILE A 307 19.20 13.45 -6.14
N GLN A 308 19.12 14.76 -6.44
CA GLN A 308 20.23 15.54 -7.00
C GLN A 308 21.41 15.68 -6.03
N GLN A 309 21.18 15.50 -4.73
CA GLN A 309 22.20 15.64 -3.68
C GLN A 309 22.90 14.32 -3.37
N ILE A 310 22.42 13.19 -3.93
CA ILE A 310 22.96 11.87 -3.69
C ILE A 310 24.10 11.57 -4.66
N ASP A 311 25.21 11.08 -4.12
CA ASP A 311 26.33 10.56 -4.90
C ASP A 311 25.90 9.29 -5.66
N GLN A 312 25.55 9.47 -6.94
CA GLN A 312 25.04 8.40 -7.80
C GLN A 312 26.09 7.35 -8.16
N GLU A 313 27.38 7.63 -7.96
CA GLU A 313 28.42 6.62 -8.14
C GLU A 313 28.44 5.66 -6.95
N LYS A 314 28.25 6.18 -5.73
CA LYS A 314 28.29 5.40 -4.48
C LYS A 314 26.98 4.73 -4.09
N TYR A 315 25.83 5.24 -4.50
CA TYR A 315 24.52 4.73 -4.07
C TYR A 315 23.71 4.19 -5.24
N TRP A 316 22.96 3.11 -5.02
CA TRP A 316 21.81 2.77 -5.85
C TRP A 316 20.63 3.66 -5.49
N ILE A 317 19.89 4.09 -6.51
CA ILE A 317 18.67 4.89 -6.33
C ILE A 317 17.52 4.16 -7.03
N LEU A 318 16.60 3.62 -6.21
CA LEU A 318 15.46 2.85 -6.68
C LEU A 318 14.19 3.69 -6.60
N ASP A 319 13.61 3.96 -7.77
CA ASP A 319 12.30 4.56 -7.91
C ASP A 319 11.24 3.47 -8.01
N ASP A 320 10.16 3.63 -7.25
CA ASP A 320 9.02 2.70 -7.25
C ASP A 320 8.06 3.10 -8.37
N THR A 321 7.93 2.21 -9.36
CA THR A 321 7.03 2.38 -10.50
C THR A 321 5.67 1.72 -10.26
N GLY A 322 5.46 1.12 -9.07
CA GLY A 322 4.17 0.60 -8.62
C GLY A 322 4.22 -0.88 -8.22
N ALA A 323 3.28 -1.66 -8.74
CA ALA A 323 3.13 -3.09 -8.46
C ALA A 323 3.46 -3.94 -9.69
N GLY A 324 3.85 -5.20 -9.47
CA GLY A 324 4.20 -6.14 -10.54
C GLY A 324 5.69 -6.40 -10.66
N LYS A 325 6.09 -7.04 -11.77
CA LYS A 325 7.51 -7.28 -12.09
C LYS A 325 8.19 -5.99 -12.51
N ASP A 326 9.45 -5.82 -12.15
CA ASP A 326 10.27 -4.66 -12.51
C ASP A 326 9.68 -3.34 -11.96
N SER A 327 9.04 -3.43 -10.79
CA SER A 327 8.42 -2.30 -10.11
C SER A 327 9.42 -1.41 -9.35
N PHE A 328 10.71 -1.76 -9.40
CA PHE A 328 11.80 -0.85 -9.10
C PHE A 328 12.57 -0.49 -10.36
N LYS A 329 12.67 0.81 -10.63
CA LYS A 329 13.53 1.38 -11.67
C LYS A 329 14.79 1.97 -11.04
N ILE A 330 15.95 1.55 -11.54
CA ILE A 330 17.24 2.14 -11.16
C ILE A 330 17.40 3.47 -11.91
N LEU A 331 17.55 4.58 -11.19
CA LEU A 331 17.63 5.91 -11.79
C LEU A 331 19.03 6.31 -12.27
N ASN A 332 20.08 5.75 -11.66
CA ASN A 332 21.47 6.10 -11.94
C ASN A 332 22.19 5.13 -12.89
N ASN A 333 21.46 4.24 -13.56
CA ASN A 333 22.02 3.43 -14.64
C ASN A 333 21.98 4.24 -15.94
N THR A 334 22.89 5.20 -16.10
CA THR A 334 23.20 5.69 -17.44
C THR A 334 23.92 4.55 -18.16
N PRO A 335 23.36 3.98 -19.25
CA PRO A 335 24.14 3.07 -20.07
C PRO A 335 25.35 3.87 -20.54
N GLY A 336 26.55 3.39 -20.18
CA GLY A 336 27.78 3.99 -20.64
C GLY A 336 27.69 4.17 -22.16
N LYS A 337 27.98 5.39 -22.60
CA LYS A 337 28.41 5.67 -23.96
C LYS A 337 29.33 4.53 -24.41
N LYS A 338 28.91 3.79 -25.43
CA LYS A 338 29.82 3.10 -26.34
C LYS A 338 29.54 3.62 -27.73
#